data_AF-A0A8J5ZZ58-F1
#
_entry.id   AF-A0A8J5ZZ58-F1
#
_cell.length_a   1.000
_cell.length_b   1.000
_cell.length_c   1.000
_cell.angle_alpha   90.00
_cell.angle_beta   90.00
_cell.angle_gamma   90.00
#
_symmetry.space_group_name_H-M   'P 1'
#
loop_
_entity.id
_entity.type
_entity.pdbx_description
1 polymer ?
#
loop_
_entity_poly.entity_id
_entity_poly.type
_entity_poly.pdbx_seq_one_letter_code
_entity_poly.pdbx_strand_id
1 'polypeptide(L)'
;GVTYCGESSASSLTMANVPWHEEVVRFVHELVELIPDYEIACEHEHSNCLLIAHKKFKIDREWWTWIDYHRFQELIQEYEDSGGSKTFSAKDYMAKTPAWALFGASERGFDPKDTRYQRKNKSKDISGC
;
A
#
# COMPACT_ATOMS: atom_id res chain seq x y z
N GLY A 1 -2.94 -9.16 -7.44
CA GLY A 1 -4.12 -9.65 -8.17
C GLY A 1 -5.35 -8.99 -7.59
N VAL A 2 -6.01 -8.10 -8.33
CA VAL A 2 -7.12 -7.30 -7.79
C VAL A 2 -8.42 -8.11 -7.70
N THR A 3 -9.30 -7.70 -6.80
CA THR A 3 -10.66 -8.24 -6.72
C THR A 3 -11.56 -7.54 -7.74
N TYR A 4 -11.96 -8.26 -8.77
CA TYR A 4 -13.01 -7.82 -9.69
C TYR A 4 -14.37 -8.23 -9.14
N CYS A 5 -15.28 -7.26 -8.95
CA CYS A 5 -16.58 -7.48 -8.32
C CYS A 5 -17.64 -8.13 -9.25
N GLY A 6 -17.26 -8.54 -10.47
CA GLY A 6 -18.15 -9.18 -11.43
C GLY A 6 -18.73 -8.23 -12.48
N GLU A 7 -19.29 -8.81 -13.54
CA GLU A 7 -19.98 -8.08 -14.60
C GLU A 7 -21.38 -7.67 -14.11
N SER A 8 -21.76 -6.42 -14.37
CA SER A 8 -23.12 -5.93 -14.15
C SER A 8 -23.65 -5.37 -15.46
N SER A 9 -24.96 -5.41 -15.69
CA SER A 9 -25.60 -4.82 -16.87
C SER A 9 -25.40 -3.30 -16.99
N ALA A 10 -24.89 -2.65 -15.94
CA ALA A 10 -24.58 -1.23 -15.88
C ALA A 10 -23.10 -0.89 -16.12
N SER A 11 -22.22 -1.89 -16.33
CA SER A 11 -20.78 -1.65 -16.50
C SER A 11 -20.18 -2.47 -17.64
N SER A 12 -19.37 -1.83 -18.47
CA SER A 12 -18.55 -2.47 -19.49
C SER A 12 -17.17 -2.91 -18.98
N LEU A 13 -16.89 -2.74 -17.67
CA LEU A 13 -15.63 -3.16 -17.07
C LEU A 13 -15.55 -4.68 -17.04
N THR A 14 -14.42 -5.23 -17.47
CA THR A 14 -14.11 -6.65 -17.50
C THR A 14 -12.78 -6.91 -16.78
N MET A 15 -12.42 -8.19 -16.61
CA MET A 15 -11.08 -8.56 -16.14
C MET A 15 -9.95 -8.01 -17.02
N ALA A 16 -10.19 -7.75 -18.31
CA ALA A 16 -9.18 -7.17 -19.20
C ALA A 16 -8.88 -5.70 -18.87
N ASN A 17 -9.75 -5.04 -18.11
CA ASN A 17 -9.56 -3.65 -17.65
C ASN A 17 -8.79 -3.57 -16.33
N VAL A 18 -8.48 -4.71 -15.70
CA VAL A 18 -7.60 -4.78 -14.54
C VAL A 18 -6.16 -4.67 -15.01
N PRO A 19 -5.38 -3.66 -14.55
CA PRO A 19 -3.98 -3.57 -14.90
C PRO A 19 -3.17 -4.68 -14.21
N TRP A 20 -2.12 -5.12 -14.86
CA TRP A 20 -1.06 -5.90 -14.22
C TRP A 20 -0.30 -5.05 -13.21
N HIS A 21 0.36 -5.68 -12.24
CA HIS A 21 1.05 -4.90 -11.22
C HIS A 21 2.20 -4.08 -11.82
N GLU A 22 2.91 -4.66 -12.78
CA GLU A 22 3.99 -4.02 -13.52
C GLU A 22 3.52 -2.78 -14.28
N GLU A 23 2.28 -2.78 -14.77
CA GLU A 23 1.68 -1.61 -15.44
C GLU A 23 1.40 -0.48 -14.45
N VAL A 24 0.94 -0.82 -13.24
CA VAL A 24 0.74 0.16 -12.16
C VAL A 24 2.09 0.70 -11.68
N VAL A 25 3.10 -0.16 -11.52
CA VAL A 25 4.47 0.25 -11.17
C VAL A 25 5.02 1.23 -12.22
N ARG A 26 4.93 0.90 -13.51
CA ARG A 26 5.39 1.79 -14.60
C ARG A 26 4.68 3.14 -14.57
N PHE A 27 3.35 3.11 -14.48
CA PHE A 27 2.55 4.34 -14.39
C PHE A 27 2.96 5.20 -13.18
N VAL A 28 3.16 4.57 -12.02
CA VAL A 28 3.56 5.29 -10.79
C VAL A 28 4.98 5.85 -10.91
N HIS A 29 5.91 5.15 -11.56
CA HIS A 29 7.24 5.69 -11.85
C HIS A 29 7.18 6.97 -12.69
N GLU A 30 6.42 6.96 -13.79
CA GLU A 30 6.23 8.16 -14.62
C GLU A 30 5.53 9.28 -13.83
N LEU A 31 4.59 8.93 -12.95
CA LEU A 31 3.88 9.89 -12.11
C LEU A 31 4.79 10.58 -11.09
N VAL A 32 5.68 9.86 -10.40
CA VAL A 32 6.56 10.46 -9.38
C VAL A 32 7.62 11.38 -9.98
N GLU A 33 7.99 11.18 -11.25
CA GLU A 33 8.86 12.12 -11.97
C GLU A 33 8.22 13.50 -12.16
N LEU A 34 6.88 13.56 -12.18
CA LEU A 34 6.11 14.79 -12.35
C LEU A 34 5.72 15.45 -11.01
N ILE A 35 5.96 14.81 -9.87
CA ILE A 35 5.56 15.30 -8.55
C ILE A 35 6.82 15.50 -7.69
N PRO A 36 7.30 16.76 -7.55
CA PRO A 36 8.46 17.08 -6.73
C PRO A 36 8.29 16.58 -5.30
N ASP A 37 9.40 16.18 -4.68
CA ASP A 37 9.48 15.70 -3.30
C ASP A 37 8.69 14.43 -2.96
N TYR A 38 8.17 13.70 -3.95
CA TYR A 38 7.54 12.40 -3.75
C TYR A 38 8.38 11.28 -4.37
N GLU A 39 8.36 10.11 -3.73
CA GLU A 39 9.02 8.89 -4.20
C GLU A 39 8.16 7.67 -3.81
N ILE A 40 8.39 6.53 -4.47
CA ILE A 40 7.75 5.27 -4.11
C ILE A 40 8.37 4.74 -2.82
N ALA A 41 7.52 4.52 -1.81
CA ALA A 41 7.94 3.99 -0.51
C ALA A 41 7.64 2.50 -0.38
N CYS A 42 6.44 2.07 -0.77
CA CYS A 42 5.95 0.70 -0.59
C CYS A 42 5.26 0.18 -1.84
N GLU A 43 5.19 -1.14 -1.95
CA GLU A 43 4.24 -1.83 -2.84
C GLU A 43 3.46 -2.88 -2.05
N HIS A 44 2.27 -3.20 -2.55
CA HIS A 44 1.51 -4.38 -2.15
C HIS A 44 0.93 -5.02 -3.42
N GLU A 45 1.69 -5.96 -3.98
CA GLU A 45 1.39 -6.59 -5.27
C GLU A 45 0.07 -7.38 -5.22
N HIS A 46 -0.26 -7.94 -4.04
CA HIS A 46 -1.50 -8.70 -3.90
C HIS A 46 -2.73 -7.82 -4.13
N SER A 47 -2.78 -6.61 -3.58
CA SER A 47 -3.88 -5.67 -3.85
C SER A 47 -3.64 -4.76 -5.07
N ASN A 48 -2.51 -4.91 -5.76
CA ASN A 48 -2.05 -4.03 -6.84
C ASN A 48 -2.00 -2.55 -6.42
N CYS A 49 -1.35 -2.29 -5.28
CA CYS A 49 -1.24 -0.93 -4.74
C CYS A 49 0.23 -0.53 -4.58
N LEU A 50 0.51 0.76 -4.75
CA LEU A 50 1.77 1.38 -4.39
C LEU A 50 1.51 2.55 -3.45
N LEU A 51 2.44 2.78 -2.52
CA LEU A 51 2.46 3.98 -1.70
C LEU A 51 3.52 4.93 -2.25
N ILE A 52 3.07 6.09 -2.74
CA ILE A 52 3.94 7.23 -3.01
C ILE A 52 3.95 8.10 -1.75
N ALA A 53 5.13 8.39 -1.21
CA ALA A 53 5.28 9.19 0.00
C ALA A 53 6.16 10.41 -0.25
N HIS A 54 5.85 11.50 0.44
CA HIS A 54 6.69 12.69 0.43
C HIS A 54 8.01 12.40 1.16
N LYS A 55 9.14 12.83 0.58
CA LYS A 55 10.50 12.71 1.11
C LYS A 55 10.69 13.26 2.54
N LYS A 56 9.75 14.05 3.08
CA LYS A 56 9.75 14.47 4.49
C LYS A 56 9.61 13.31 5.49
N PHE A 57 9.16 12.14 5.00
CA PHE A 57 9.09 10.88 5.74
C PHE A 57 10.24 9.93 5.38
N LYS A 58 11.27 10.42 4.67
CA LYS A 58 12.48 9.65 4.35
C LYS A 58 13.64 10.18 5.19
N ILE A 59 13.88 9.55 6.34
CA ILE A 59 14.89 9.96 7.31
C ILE A 59 16.11 9.07 7.14
N ASP A 60 17.30 9.67 6.97
CA ASP A 60 18.56 8.93 6.74
C ASP A 60 18.49 7.89 5.62
N ARG A 61 17.78 8.25 4.54
CA ARG A 61 17.49 7.41 3.36
C ARG A 61 16.55 6.22 3.62
N GLU A 62 16.00 6.09 4.82
CA GLU A 62 15.03 5.07 5.19
C GLU A 62 13.61 5.65 5.23
N TRP A 63 12.61 4.84 4.88
CA TRP A 63 11.22 5.26 4.92
C TRP A 63 10.63 5.11 6.32
N TRP A 64 9.89 6.14 6.74
CA TRP A 64 9.14 6.22 8.00
C TRP A 64 7.68 6.52 7.70
N THR A 65 7.02 5.61 6.99
CA THR A 65 5.62 5.78 6.52
C THR A 65 4.60 5.05 7.38
N TRP A 66 5.05 4.33 8.40
CA TRP A 66 4.17 3.60 9.31
C TRP A 66 3.71 4.48 10.48
N ILE A 67 2.67 4.03 11.16
CA ILE A 67 2.09 4.71 12.32
C ILE A 67 2.58 3.99 13.58
N ASP A 68 3.31 4.70 14.43
CA ASP A 68 3.45 4.31 15.83
C ASP A 68 2.11 4.58 16.54
N TYR A 69 1.26 3.55 16.61
CA TYR A 69 -0.06 3.68 17.21
C TYR A 69 -0.02 4.00 18.70
N HIS A 70 1.00 3.51 19.41
CA HIS A 70 1.15 3.82 20.84
C HIS A 70 1.43 5.31 21.01
N ARG A 71 2.42 5.83 20.25
CA ARG A 71 2.75 7.26 20.26
C ARG A 71 1.60 8.14 19.78
N PHE A 72 0.90 7.72 18.73
CA PHE A 72 -0.28 8.43 18.23
C PHE A 72 -1.38 8.54 19.30
N GLN A 73 -1.66 7.46 20.04
CA GLN A 73 -2.66 7.46 21.11
C GLN A 73 -2.29 8.40 22.25
N GLU A 74 -1.01 8.44 22.66
CA GLU A 74 -0.52 9.41 23.63
C GLU A 74 -0.73 10.86 23.14
N LEU A 75 -0.34 11.15 21.90
CA LEU A 75 -0.45 12.49 21.31
C LEU A 75 -1.91 12.96 21.19
N ILE A 76 -2.83 12.07 20.84
CA ILE A 76 -4.26 12.36 20.84
C ILE A 76 -4.76 12.67 22.24
N GLN A 77 -4.38 11.87 23.24
CA GLN A 77 -4.77 12.14 24.63
C GLN A 77 -4.25 13.50 25.10
N GLU A 78 -3.00 13.83 24.81
CA GLU A 78 -2.43 15.15 25.14
C GLU A 78 -3.15 16.31 24.44
N TYR A 79 -3.53 16.12 23.17
CA TYR A 79 -4.31 17.11 22.42
C TYR A 79 -5.67 17.36 23.09
N GLU A 80 -6.42 16.31 23.42
CA GLU A 80 -7.73 16.39 24.08
C GLU A 80 -7.63 17.02 25.47
N ASP A 81 -6.71 16.55 26.32
CA ASP A 81 -6.50 17.06 27.68
C ASP A 81 -6.12 18.55 27.70
N SER A 82 -5.45 19.01 26.65
CA SER A 82 -5.02 20.40 26.49
C SER A 82 -6.07 21.31 25.85
N GLY A 83 -7.26 20.79 25.53
CA GLY A 83 -8.29 21.53 24.79
C GLY A 83 -7.84 21.96 23.39
N GLY A 84 -6.97 21.18 22.75
CA GLY A 84 -6.43 21.44 21.41
C GLY A 84 -5.24 22.41 21.36
N SER A 85 -4.67 22.80 22.50
CA SER A 85 -3.49 23.68 22.54
C SER A 85 -2.18 22.95 22.23
N LYS A 86 -2.04 21.69 22.66
CA LYS A 86 -0.93 20.80 22.27
C LYS A 86 -1.25 20.12 20.94
N THR A 87 -0.72 20.66 19.85
CA THR A 87 -0.88 20.06 18.52
C THR A 87 0.29 19.14 18.18
N PHE A 88 0.06 18.22 17.24
CA PHE A 88 1.08 17.31 16.73
C PHE A 88 0.85 17.03 15.25
N SER A 89 1.83 16.41 14.61
CA SER A 89 1.87 16.13 13.18
C SER A 89 2.22 14.67 12.92
N ALA A 90 2.10 14.24 11.66
CA ALA A 90 2.52 12.90 11.24
C ALA A 90 3.99 12.56 11.54
N LYS A 91 4.86 13.56 11.68
CA LYS A 91 6.27 13.32 12.04
C LYS A 91 6.44 12.90 13.50
N ASP A 92 5.48 13.23 14.36
CA ASP A 92 5.57 12.96 15.80
C ASP A 92 5.20 11.52 16.17
N TYR A 93 4.54 10.80 15.25
CA TYR A 93 4.15 9.40 15.40
C TYR A 93 4.55 8.51 14.21
N MET A 94 5.42 8.99 13.32
CA MET A 94 5.92 8.16 12.23
C MET A 94 6.79 7.03 12.79
N ALA A 95 6.59 5.84 12.28
CA ALA A 95 7.40 4.66 12.55
C ALA A 95 8.12 4.22 11.27
N LYS A 96 9.25 3.55 11.46
CA LYS A 96 10.03 2.97 10.36
C LYS A 96 9.17 2.00 9.55
N THR A 97 9.20 2.13 8.23
CA THR A 97 8.54 1.22 7.32
C THR A 97 9.17 -0.17 7.42
N PRO A 98 8.39 -1.24 7.67
CA PRO A 98 8.90 -2.60 7.71
C PRO A 98 9.57 -3.01 6.40
N ALA A 99 10.64 -3.78 6.50
CA ALA A 99 11.45 -4.16 5.34
C ALA A 99 10.64 -4.89 4.25
N TRP A 100 9.71 -5.76 4.63
CA TRP A 100 8.83 -6.51 3.73
C TRP A 100 7.82 -5.62 2.98
N ALA A 101 7.54 -4.43 3.50
CA ALA A 101 6.62 -3.47 2.89
C ALA A 101 7.31 -2.53 1.90
N LEU A 102 8.64 -2.41 1.96
CA LEU A 102 9.39 -1.50 1.10
C LEU A 102 9.22 -1.89 -0.37
N PHE A 103 9.19 -0.90 -1.24
CA PHE A 103 9.20 -1.14 -2.68
C PHE A 103 10.43 -1.96 -3.09
N GLY A 104 10.23 -3.04 -3.85
CA GLY A 104 11.28 -3.96 -4.26
C GLY A 104 11.66 -5.02 -3.21
N ALA A 105 10.95 -5.10 -2.09
CA ALA A 105 11.13 -6.18 -1.12
C ALA A 105 10.73 -7.53 -1.72
N SER A 106 11.37 -8.62 -1.26
CA SER A 106 11.06 -9.99 -1.70
C SER A 106 9.60 -10.39 -1.45
N GLU A 107 9.02 -9.87 -0.38
CA GLU A 107 7.66 -10.14 0.05
C GLU A 107 6.62 -9.30 -0.70
N ARG A 108 7.06 -8.27 -1.45
CA ARG A 108 6.20 -7.44 -2.32
C ARG A 108 5.01 -6.84 -1.55
N GLY A 109 5.23 -6.47 -0.29
CA GLY A 109 4.22 -5.91 0.61
C GLY A 109 3.41 -6.90 1.41
N PHE A 110 3.59 -8.20 1.22
CA PHE A 110 2.85 -9.22 1.97
C PHE A 110 3.49 -9.40 3.34
N ASP A 111 2.73 -9.25 4.43
CA ASP A 111 3.27 -9.43 5.78
C ASP A 111 3.76 -10.88 5.95
N PRO A 112 5.03 -11.12 6.35
CA PRO A 112 5.56 -12.45 6.60
C PRO A 112 4.78 -13.27 7.64
N LYS A 113 4.00 -12.60 8.50
CA LYS A 113 3.13 -13.26 9.50
C LYS A 113 1.84 -13.78 8.89
N ASP A 114 1.43 -13.26 7.74
CA ASP A 114 0.23 -13.70 7.05
C ASP A 114 0.49 -15.00 6.28
N THR A 115 -0.50 -15.89 6.27
CA THR A 115 -0.43 -17.13 5.49
C THR A 115 -1.16 -16.94 4.17
N ARG A 116 -0.43 -17.03 3.05
CA ARG A 116 -1.04 -16.95 1.72
C ARG A 116 -1.86 -18.21 1.43
N TYR A 117 -3.17 -18.06 1.40
CA TYR A 117 -4.06 -19.15 1.01
C TYR A 117 -4.22 -19.20 -0.51
N GLN A 118 -3.53 -20.15 -1.16
CA GLN A 118 -3.78 -20.46 -2.56
C GLN A 118 -4.93 -21.45 -2.66
N ARG A 119 -6.03 -21.06 -3.32
CA ARG A 119 -7.08 -22.03 -3.66
C ARG A 119 -6.46 -23.07 -4.59
N LYS A 120 -6.49 -24.35 -4.21
CA LYS A 120 -6.12 -25.44 -5.11
C LYS A 120 -7.02 -25.34 -6.34
N ASN A 121 -6.42 -25.22 -7.52
CA ASN A 121 -7.14 -25.39 -8.77
C ASN A 121 -7.75 -26.79 -8.77
N LYS A 122 -9.08 -26.91 -8.60
CA LYS A 122 -9.76 -28.01 -9.26
C LYS A 122 -9.57 -27.75 -10.74
N SER A 123 -8.78 -28.60 -11.40
CA SER A 123 -8.80 -28.70 -12.85
C SER A 123 -10.26 -28.75 -13.29
N LYS A 124 -10.76 -27.68 -13.91
CA LYS A 124 -11.94 -27.83 -14.75
C LYS A 124 -11.45 -28.65 -15.94
N ASP A 125 -11.95 -29.87 -16.04
CA ASP A 125 -11.79 -30.69 -17.24
C ASP A 125 -12.20 -29.84 -18.44
N ILE A 126 -11.22 -29.50 -19.28
CA ILE A 126 -11.46 -29.03 -20.64
C ILE A 126 -11.66 -30.29 -21.46
N SER A 127 -12.79 -30.98 -21.23
CA SER A 127 -13.30 -32.01 -22.12
C SER A 127 -14.81 -31.90 -22.16
N GLY A 128 -15.31 -31.23 -23.19
CA GLY A 128 -16.73 -31.07 -23.45
C GLY A 128 -16.90 -30.26 -24.71
N CYS A 129 -16.93 -30.98 -25.84
CA CYS A 129 -17.41 -30.51 -27.13
C CYS A 129 -18.80 -29.87 -27.02
#